data_AF-U7VBM9-F1
#
_entry.id   AF-U7VBM9-F1
#
_cell.length_a   1.000
_cell.length_b   1.000
_cell.length_c   1.000
_cell.angle_alpha   90.00
_cell.angle_beta   90.00
_cell.angle_gamma   90.00
#
_symmetry.space_group_name_H-M   'P 1'
#
loop_
_entity.id
_entity.type
_entity.pdbx_description
1 polymer ?
#
loop_
_entity_poly.entity_id
_entity_poly.type
_entity_poly.pdbx_seq_one_letter_code
_entity_poly.pdbx_strand_id
1 'polypeptide(L)'
;MVDLKKLVKFKLFKEIDERELDKLFQKIKCEIKQFKKNDIIFFRDEKVDGLFIVIKGLLSAEMLKDNGDVQKIENLSNGDIIGSAFIFGKDNNLPVDLIVLEEGELLHIDKKNLLKGFNINEKFLINFLNEISDKTQFLSNKVWKNFNNKTIKEKMLDYILENTQSNKVIFKHSIKELAELFGVSRPSLSRVISEFVEDEILKRDGKNKFILNKEKI
;
A
#
# COMPACT_ATOMS: atom_id res chain seq x y z
N MET A 1 21.64 -17.70 -5.73
CA MET A 1 20.64 -17.82 -6.81
C MET A 1 19.30 -18.05 -6.15
N VAL A 2 18.31 -17.19 -6.40
CA VAL A 2 16.99 -17.27 -5.76
C VAL A 2 16.28 -18.56 -6.18
N ASP A 3 15.76 -19.30 -5.21
CA ASP A 3 14.86 -20.41 -5.47
C ASP A 3 13.48 -19.86 -5.86
N LEU A 4 13.22 -19.82 -7.17
CA LEU A 4 11.98 -19.27 -7.75
C LEU A 4 10.73 -19.99 -7.23
N LYS A 5 10.87 -21.22 -6.73
CA LYS A 5 9.76 -21.99 -6.13
C LYS A 5 9.20 -21.32 -4.88
N LYS A 6 10.01 -20.55 -4.17
CA LYS A 6 9.57 -19.81 -2.97
C LYS A 6 8.68 -18.61 -3.29
N LEU A 7 8.52 -18.27 -4.57
CA LEU A 7 7.67 -17.16 -5.01
C LEU A 7 6.18 -17.53 -5.01
N VAL A 8 5.81 -18.81 -4.92
CA VAL A 8 4.40 -19.26 -4.81
C VAL A 8 3.62 -18.59 -3.68
N LYS A 9 4.32 -18.08 -2.66
CA LYS A 9 3.72 -17.35 -1.52
C LYS A 9 3.35 -15.90 -1.85
N PHE A 10 3.86 -15.34 -2.94
CA PHE A 10 3.57 -13.95 -3.32
C PHE A 10 2.21 -13.85 -4.01
N LYS A 11 1.55 -12.70 -3.84
CA LYS A 11 0.20 -12.44 -4.36
C LYS A 11 0.09 -12.74 -5.85
N LEU A 12 1.11 -12.39 -6.63
CA LEU A 12 1.14 -12.59 -8.07
C LEU A 12 1.10 -14.08 -8.48
N PHE A 13 1.58 -14.97 -7.62
CA PHE A 13 1.67 -16.41 -7.87
C PHE A 13 0.72 -17.22 -6.97
N LYS A 14 -0.26 -16.55 -6.35
CA LYS A 14 -1.28 -17.21 -5.54
C LYS A 14 -1.98 -18.31 -6.36
N GLU A 15 -2.19 -19.47 -5.74
CA GLU A 15 -2.85 -20.65 -6.36
C GLU A 15 -2.11 -21.26 -7.56
N ILE A 16 -0.88 -20.80 -7.86
CA ILE A 16 0.03 -21.44 -8.79
C ILE A 16 0.96 -22.36 -8.00
N ASP A 17 0.93 -23.67 -8.27
CA ASP A 17 1.83 -24.60 -7.59
C ASP A 17 3.26 -24.52 -8.13
N GLU A 18 4.23 -25.12 -7.42
CA GLU A 18 5.65 -25.05 -7.82
C GLU A 18 5.90 -25.61 -9.23
N ARG A 19 5.15 -26.63 -9.66
CA ARG A 19 5.31 -27.25 -10.99
C ARG A 19 4.74 -26.35 -12.09
N GLU A 20 3.59 -25.72 -11.84
CA GLU A 20 3.01 -24.71 -12.72
C GLU A 20 3.93 -23.48 -12.84
N LEU A 21 4.51 -23.05 -11.72
CA LEU A 21 5.44 -21.93 -11.66
C LEU A 21 6.75 -22.22 -12.40
N ASP A 22 7.33 -23.41 -12.21
CA ASP A 22 8.51 -23.86 -12.96
C ASP A 22 8.23 -23.86 -14.48
N LYS A 23 7.07 -24.37 -14.91
CA LYS A 23 6.67 -24.34 -16.32
C LYS A 23 6.54 -22.92 -16.86
N LEU A 24 6.00 -22.00 -16.06
CA LEU A 24 5.88 -20.59 -16.43
C LEU A 24 7.27 -19.98 -16.67
N PHE A 25 8.18 -20.11 -15.69
CA PHE A 25 9.54 -19.55 -15.78
C PHE A 25 10.45 -20.25 -16.80
N GLN A 26 10.14 -21.46 -17.25
CA GLN A 26 10.81 -22.06 -18.42
C GLN A 26 10.40 -21.40 -19.74
N LYS A 27 9.24 -20.74 -19.78
CA LYS A 27 8.69 -20.15 -21.01
C LYS A 27 8.85 -18.63 -21.07
N ILE A 28 8.95 -17.95 -19.92
CA ILE A 28 9.20 -16.51 -19.84
C ILE A 28 10.61 -16.26 -19.31
N LYS A 29 11.21 -15.14 -19.72
CA LYS A 29 12.47 -14.67 -19.14
C LYS A 29 12.15 -13.77 -17.94
N CYS A 30 12.94 -13.92 -16.89
CA CYS A 30 12.96 -13.03 -15.74
C CYS A 30 14.40 -12.81 -15.29
N GLU A 31 14.66 -11.67 -14.67
CA GLU A 31 15.97 -11.29 -14.18
C GLU A 31 15.93 -11.09 -12.66
N ILE A 32 16.95 -11.56 -11.96
CA ILE A 32 17.16 -11.22 -10.55
C ILE A 32 18.17 -10.09 -10.50
N LYS A 33 17.73 -8.91 -10.05
CA LYS A 33 18.58 -7.73 -9.90
C LYS A 33 18.92 -7.57 -8.43
N GLN A 34 20.22 -7.58 -8.12
CA GLN A 34 20.70 -7.28 -6.77
C GLN A 34 20.88 -5.78 -6.61
N PHE A 35 20.65 -5.29 -5.39
CA PHE A 35 20.80 -3.88 -5.06
C PHE A 35 21.39 -3.72 -3.66
N LYS A 36 22.13 -2.63 -3.45
CA LYS A 36 22.79 -2.29 -2.19
C LYS A 36 22.06 -1.15 -1.49
N LYS A 37 22.29 -1.03 -0.19
CA LYS A 37 21.78 0.08 0.60
C LYS A 37 22.18 1.43 -0.02
N ASN A 38 21.23 2.35 -0.09
CA ASN A 38 21.32 3.66 -0.72
C ASN A 38 21.36 3.67 -2.26
N ASP A 39 21.26 2.52 -2.93
CA ASP A 39 21.05 2.52 -4.39
C ASP A 39 19.67 3.14 -4.71
N ILE A 40 19.58 3.74 -5.90
CA ILE A 40 18.31 4.22 -6.47
C ILE A 40 17.91 3.23 -7.56
N ILE A 41 16.77 2.57 -7.37
CA ILE A 41 16.25 1.56 -8.31
C ILE A 41 15.54 2.24 -9.49
N PHE A 42 14.82 3.32 -9.20
CA PHE A 42 14.09 4.13 -10.18
C PHE A 42 14.17 5.58 -9.78
N PHE A 43 14.35 6.44 -10.78
CA PHE A 43 14.05 7.85 -10.64
C PHE A 43 12.60 8.12 -11.03
N ARG A 44 12.02 9.16 -10.45
CA ARG A 44 10.75 9.70 -10.93
C ARG A 44 10.83 10.04 -12.42
N ASP A 45 9.69 9.97 -13.08
CA ASP A 45 9.52 10.16 -14.52
C ASP A 45 10.27 9.15 -15.39
N GLU A 46 10.93 8.15 -14.78
CA GLU A 46 11.55 7.05 -15.50
C GLU A 46 10.48 6.06 -15.98
N LYS A 47 10.65 5.60 -17.22
CA LYS A 47 9.73 4.65 -17.85
C LYS A 47 9.82 3.29 -17.19
N VAL A 48 8.66 2.74 -16.87
CA VAL A 48 8.51 1.36 -16.43
C VAL A 48 8.48 0.45 -17.66
N ASP A 49 9.47 -0.43 -17.77
CA ASP A 49 9.61 -1.42 -18.84
C ASP A 49 9.01 -2.80 -18.51
N GLY A 50 8.66 -3.01 -17.24
CA GLY A 50 8.27 -4.31 -16.71
C GLY A 50 7.80 -4.27 -15.26
N LEU A 51 7.47 -5.44 -14.74
CA LEU A 51 7.05 -5.63 -13.36
C LEU A 51 8.27 -5.94 -12.50
N PHE A 52 8.32 -5.34 -11.32
CA PHE A 52 9.31 -5.67 -10.32
C PHE A 52 8.65 -6.23 -9.07
N ILE A 53 9.27 -7.22 -8.45
CA ILE A 53 8.80 -7.80 -7.19
C ILE A 53 9.96 -7.84 -6.21
N VAL A 54 9.77 -7.31 -5.01
CA VAL A 54 10.79 -7.35 -3.97
C VAL A 54 10.91 -8.78 -3.43
N ILE A 55 12.03 -9.44 -3.70
CA ILE A 55 12.33 -10.78 -3.17
C ILE A 55 12.97 -10.65 -1.79
N LYS A 56 13.84 -9.68 -1.60
CA LYS A 56 14.52 -9.41 -0.32
C LYS A 56 14.88 -7.93 -0.27
N GLY A 57 14.98 -7.38 0.95
CA GLY A 57 15.36 -6.00 1.19
C GLY A 57 14.16 -5.11 1.48
N LEU A 58 14.44 -3.83 1.63
CA LEU A 58 13.47 -2.80 1.95
C LEU A 58 13.74 -1.56 1.10
N LEU A 59 12.71 -1.07 0.42
CA LEU A 59 12.76 0.13 -0.41
C LEU A 59 11.83 1.20 0.15
N SER A 60 12.18 2.47 -0.06
CA SER A 60 11.37 3.65 0.22
C SER A 60 10.88 4.21 -1.10
N ALA A 61 9.56 4.38 -1.25
CA ALA A 61 8.99 5.16 -2.34
C ALA A 61 8.84 6.61 -1.88
N GLU A 62 9.52 7.52 -2.55
CA GLU A 62 9.65 8.92 -2.13
C GLU A 62 9.25 9.87 -3.25
N MET A 63 8.47 10.88 -2.91
CA MET A 63 7.98 11.91 -3.82
C MET A 63 8.55 13.25 -3.38
N LEU A 64 9.11 14.02 -4.31
CA LEU A 64 9.51 15.40 -4.02
C LEU A 64 8.30 16.31 -4.18
N LYS A 65 8.13 17.19 -3.21
CA LYS A 65 7.18 18.28 -3.28
C LYS A 65 7.77 19.46 -4.04
N ASP A 66 6.91 20.34 -4.53
CA ASP A 66 7.31 21.55 -5.26
C ASP A 66 8.23 22.49 -4.44
N ASN A 67 8.14 22.42 -3.11
CA ASN A 67 8.98 23.20 -2.20
C ASN A 67 10.36 22.57 -1.93
N GLY A 68 10.68 21.43 -2.55
CA GLY A 68 11.93 20.69 -2.36
C GLY A 68 11.92 19.70 -1.19
N ASP A 69 10.84 19.61 -0.42
CA ASP A 69 10.73 18.60 0.64
C ASP A 69 10.50 17.21 0.06
N VAL A 70 11.11 16.20 0.66
CA VAL A 70 10.87 14.80 0.32
C VAL A 70 9.75 14.24 1.19
N GLN A 71 8.70 13.72 0.55
CA GLN A 71 7.64 12.98 1.19
C GLN A 71 7.81 11.50 0.92
N LYS A 72 8.04 10.74 1.98
CA LYS A 72 7.92 9.29 1.94
C LYS A 72 6.46 8.89 1.75
N ILE A 73 6.19 8.10 0.71
CA ILE A 73 4.86 7.60 0.35
C ILE A 73 4.60 6.27 1.04
N GLU A 74 5.52 5.31 0.87
CA GLU A 74 5.40 3.97 1.45
C GLU A 74 6.76 3.26 1.55
N ASN A 75 6.77 2.15 2.28
CA ASN A 75 7.86 1.19 2.28
C ASN A 75 7.44 -0.03 1.47
N LEU A 76 8.34 -0.57 0.66
CA LEU A 76 8.14 -1.77 -0.15
C LEU A 76 9.11 -2.86 0.31
N SER A 77 8.58 -4.05 0.56
CA SER A 77 9.24 -5.17 1.22
C SER A 77 8.86 -6.51 0.57
N ASN A 78 9.30 -7.64 1.14
CA ASN A 78 9.12 -8.97 0.56
C ASN A 78 7.70 -9.23 0.02
N GLY A 79 7.62 -9.47 -1.29
CA GLY A 79 6.37 -9.77 -2.01
C GLY A 79 5.64 -8.55 -2.58
N ASP A 80 6.07 -7.33 -2.26
CA ASP A 80 5.48 -6.11 -2.82
C ASP A 80 5.84 -5.97 -4.30
N ILE A 81 4.84 -5.51 -5.05
CA ILE A 81 4.87 -5.42 -6.52
C ILE A 81 4.97 -3.95 -6.93
N ILE A 82 5.92 -3.66 -7.82
CA ILE A 82 6.26 -2.32 -8.29
C ILE A 82 5.99 -2.24 -9.78
N GLY A 83 5.42 -1.12 -10.22
CA GLY A 83 5.13 -0.84 -11.63
C GLY A 83 3.81 -1.43 -12.14
N SER A 84 3.09 -2.27 -11.38
CA SER A 84 1.85 -2.93 -11.84
C SER A 84 0.80 -1.97 -12.41
N ALA A 85 0.63 -0.79 -11.78
CA ALA A 85 -0.32 0.23 -12.22
C ALA A 85 0.16 1.06 -13.45
N PHE A 86 1.44 0.99 -13.81
CA PHE A 86 2.06 1.88 -14.81
C PHE A 86 2.46 1.17 -16.11
N ILE A 87 2.85 -0.12 -16.07
CA ILE A 87 3.40 -0.87 -17.22
C ILE A 87 2.55 -0.77 -18.51
N PHE A 88 1.22 -0.81 -18.37
CA PHE A 88 0.27 -0.84 -19.49
C PHE A 88 -0.41 0.52 -19.74
N GLY A 89 -0.19 1.51 -18.89
CA GLY A 89 -0.75 2.85 -19.04
C GLY A 89 -0.17 3.60 -20.24
N LYS A 90 -0.92 4.59 -20.76
CA LYS A 90 -0.41 5.52 -21.79
C LYS A 90 0.76 6.34 -21.26
N ASP A 91 0.64 6.75 -20.00
CA ASP A 91 1.74 7.28 -19.21
C ASP A 91 2.30 6.14 -18.35
N ASN A 92 3.49 5.68 -18.68
CA ASN A 92 4.14 4.54 -18.03
C ASN A 92 5.33 4.96 -17.18
N ASN A 93 5.35 6.21 -16.71
CA ASN A 93 6.40 6.73 -15.85
C ASN A 93 6.05 6.55 -14.37
N LEU A 94 7.05 6.25 -13.52
CA LEU A 94 6.84 6.23 -12.06
C LEU A 94 6.89 7.66 -11.50
N PRO A 95 5.92 8.08 -10.66
CA PRO A 95 5.90 9.42 -10.08
C PRO A 95 6.75 9.54 -8.80
N VAL A 96 7.59 8.54 -8.51
CA VAL A 96 8.37 8.44 -7.27
C VAL A 96 9.79 7.99 -7.56
N ASP A 97 10.71 8.39 -6.69
CA ASP A 97 12.02 7.76 -6.60
C ASP A 97 11.90 6.51 -5.72
N LEU A 98 12.63 5.45 -6.08
CA LEU A 98 12.71 4.21 -5.31
C LEU A 98 14.11 4.03 -4.74
N ILE A 99 14.25 4.28 -3.44
CA ILE A 99 15.54 4.29 -2.74
C ILE A 99 15.67 3.05 -1.87
N VAL A 100 16.82 2.39 -1.92
CA VAL A 100 17.10 1.21 -1.08
C VAL A 100 17.43 1.61 0.35
N LEU A 101 16.66 1.10 1.30
CA LEU A 101 16.92 1.22 2.74
C LEU A 101 17.74 0.04 3.29
N GLU A 102 17.47 -1.17 2.79
CA GLU A 102 18.16 -2.41 3.14
C GLU A 102 18.47 -3.21 1.87
N GLU A 103 19.72 -3.67 1.71
CA GLU A 103 20.16 -4.43 0.53
C GLU A 103 19.35 -5.71 0.28
N GLY A 104 19.28 -6.11 -0.99
CA GLY A 104 18.37 -7.17 -1.37
C GLY A 104 18.32 -7.47 -2.86
N GLU A 105 17.20 -8.03 -3.27
CA GLU A 105 17.01 -8.59 -4.60
C GLU A 105 15.59 -8.29 -5.13
N LEU A 106 15.50 -7.92 -6.41
CA LEU A 106 14.26 -7.76 -7.16
C LEU A 106 14.15 -8.86 -8.22
N LEU A 107 12.94 -9.39 -8.39
CA LEU A 107 12.56 -10.05 -9.64
C LEU A 107 12.14 -8.98 -10.64
N HIS A 108 12.66 -9.01 -11.85
CA HIS A 108 12.20 -8.20 -12.98
C HIS A 108 11.64 -9.09 -14.08
N ILE A 109 10.45 -8.75 -14.57
CA ILE A 109 9.83 -9.39 -15.73
C ILE A 109 9.42 -8.27 -16.69
N ASP A 110 10.07 -8.19 -17.85
CA ASP A 110 9.73 -7.18 -18.85
C ASP A 110 8.28 -7.33 -19.37
N LYS A 111 7.73 -6.25 -19.94
CA LYS A 111 6.35 -6.22 -20.46
C LYS A 111 6.05 -7.33 -21.47
N LYS A 112 7.02 -7.70 -22.32
CA LYS A 112 6.83 -8.73 -23.34
C LYS A 112 6.68 -10.12 -22.69
N ASN A 113 7.49 -10.41 -21.68
CA ASN A 113 7.47 -11.66 -20.93
C ASN A 113 6.26 -11.74 -20.00
N LEU A 114 5.78 -10.63 -19.43
CA LEU A 114 4.50 -10.58 -18.72
C LEU A 114 3.34 -10.99 -19.62
N LEU A 115 3.20 -10.35 -20.80
CA LEU A 115 2.16 -10.69 -21.76
C LEU A 115 2.22 -12.15 -22.19
N LYS A 116 3.44 -12.68 -22.40
CA LYS A 116 3.63 -14.10 -22.68
C LYS A 116 3.18 -14.98 -21.51
N GLY A 117 3.51 -14.59 -20.28
CA GLY A 117 3.10 -15.30 -19.07
C GLY A 117 1.58 -15.33 -18.90
N PHE A 118 0.91 -14.21 -19.14
CA PHE A 118 -0.55 -14.11 -19.11
C PHE A 118 -1.23 -15.06 -20.10
N ASN A 119 -0.67 -15.21 -21.29
CA ASN A 119 -1.19 -16.15 -22.30
C ASN A 119 -0.94 -17.64 -21.94
N ILE A 120 0.02 -17.92 -21.07
CA ILE A 120 0.40 -19.29 -20.68
C ILE A 120 -0.39 -19.75 -19.45
N ASN A 121 -0.64 -18.84 -18.50
CA ASN A 121 -1.23 -19.18 -17.22
C ASN A 121 -2.30 -18.17 -16.82
N GLU A 122 -3.56 -18.61 -16.85
CA GLU A 122 -4.72 -17.79 -16.52
C GLU A 122 -4.69 -17.29 -15.06
N LYS A 123 -4.23 -18.11 -14.11
CA LYS A 123 -4.13 -17.70 -12.70
C LYS A 123 -3.13 -16.54 -12.53
N PHE A 124 -2.01 -16.58 -13.25
CA PHE A 124 -1.03 -15.49 -13.25
C PHE A 124 -1.62 -14.19 -13.77
N LEU A 125 -2.40 -14.26 -14.86
CA LEU A 125 -3.15 -13.12 -15.38
C LEU A 125 -4.19 -12.60 -14.36
N ILE A 126 -5.02 -13.47 -13.80
CA ILE A 126 -6.04 -13.10 -12.81
C ILE A 126 -5.39 -12.44 -11.60
N ASN A 127 -4.29 -12.98 -11.08
CA ASN A 127 -3.56 -12.40 -9.96
C ASN A 127 -2.99 -11.01 -10.28
N PHE A 128 -2.50 -10.80 -11.51
CA PHE A 128 -2.06 -9.47 -11.95
C PHE A 128 -3.23 -8.48 -12.06
N LEU A 129 -4.38 -8.92 -12.57
CA LEU A 129 -5.59 -8.09 -12.64
C LEU A 129 -6.13 -7.73 -11.25
N ASN A 130 -6.10 -8.69 -10.31
CA ASN A 130 -6.45 -8.46 -8.92
C ASN A 130 -5.52 -7.44 -8.27
N GLU A 131 -4.21 -7.55 -8.47
CA GLU A 131 -3.22 -6.57 -7.97
C GLU A 131 -3.52 -5.13 -8.42
N ILE A 132 -3.87 -4.93 -9.70
CA ILE A 132 -4.26 -3.60 -10.21
C ILE A 132 -5.61 -3.16 -9.64
N SER A 133 -6.58 -4.08 -9.58
CA SER A 133 -7.93 -3.80 -9.08
C SER A 133 -7.91 -3.39 -7.61
N ASP A 134 -7.18 -4.14 -6.78
CA ASP A 134 -7.02 -3.87 -5.35
C ASP A 134 -6.33 -2.53 -5.11
N LYS A 135 -5.25 -2.23 -5.85
CA LYS A 135 -4.60 -0.91 -5.80
C LYS A 135 -5.55 0.22 -6.21
N THR A 136 -6.33 0.02 -7.27
CA THR A 136 -7.30 1.01 -7.76
C THR A 136 -8.42 1.25 -6.75
N GLN A 137 -8.93 0.20 -6.12
CA GLN A 137 -9.95 0.29 -5.07
C GLN A 137 -9.38 0.97 -3.82
N PHE A 138 -8.16 0.63 -3.42
CA PHE A 138 -7.48 1.28 -2.29
C PHE A 138 -7.30 2.77 -2.53
N LEU A 139 -6.81 3.17 -3.70
CA LEU A 139 -6.64 4.58 -4.08
C LEU A 139 -7.99 5.30 -4.19
N SER A 140 -9.00 4.69 -4.82
CA SER A 140 -10.37 5.23 -4.90
C SER A 140 -10.97 5.45 -3.52
N ASN A 141 -10.78 4.51 -2.59
CA ASN A 141 -11.22 4.65 -1.20
C ASN A 141 -10.47 5.77 -0.48
N LYS A 142 -9.16 5.95 -0.74
CA LYS A 142 -8.37 7.05 -0.18
C LYS A 142 -8.84 8.40 -0.71
N VAL A 143 -9.10 8.51 -2.01
CA VAL A 143 -9.71 9.68 -2.64
C VAL A 143 -11.07 9.95 -2.02
N TRP A 144 -11.97 8.97 -1.99
CA TRP A 144 -13.30 9.11 -1.40
C TRP A 144 -13.23 9.60 0.06
N LYS A 145 -12.39 9.01 0.91
CA LYS A 145 -12.23 9.44 2.31
C LYS A 145 -11.63 10.84 2.46
N ASN A 146 -10.85 11.30 1.47
CA ASN A 146 -10.26 12.64 1.45
C ASN A 146 -11.20 13.70 0.87
N PHE A 147 -12.04 13.33 -0.11
CA PHE A 147 -12.96 14.23 -0.82
C PHE A 147 -14.40 14.22 -0.29
N ASN A 148 -14.80 13.20 0.48
CA ASN A 148 -16.05 13.29 1.21
C ASN A 148 -15.89 14.49 2.15
N ASN A 149 -16.74 15.51 1.98
CA ASN A 149 -16.80 16.75 2.78
C ASN A 149 -17.12 16.48 4.27
N LYS A 150 -16.82 15.28 4.77
CA LYS A 150 -16.87 14.94 6.17
C LYS A 150 -15.90 15.84 6.92
N THR A 151 -16.48 16.67 7.77
CA THR A 151 -15.78 17.40 8.81
C THR A 151 -14.92 16.44 9.64
N ILE A 152 -13.94 16.99 10.37
CA ILE A 152 -13.12 16.22 11.31
C ILE A 152 -14.00 15.43 12.29
N LYS A 153 -15.15 16.01 12.68
CA LYS A 153 -16.15 15.40 13.57
C LYS A 153 -16.79 14.17 12.94
N GLU A 154 -17.23 14.25 11.69
CA GLU A 154 -17.81 13.11 10.96
C GLU A 154 -16.79 11.98 10.69
N LYS A 155 -15.56 12.32 10.29
CA LYS A 155 -14.49 11.31 10.11
C LYS A 155 -14.17 10.59 11.42
N MET A 156 -14.11 11.32 12.53
CA MET A 156 -13.92 10.72 13.85
C MET A 156 -15.10 9.85 14.27
N LEU A 157 -16.33 10.27 14.00
CA LEU A 157 -17.53 9.51 14.34
C LEU A 157 -17.58 8.18 13.58
N ASP A 158 -17.32 8.18 12.28
CA ASP A 158 -17.20 6.95 11.48
C ASP A 158 -16.18 5.99 12.10
N TYR A 159 -14.98 6.48 12.41
CA TYR A 159 -13.92 5.68 13.00
C TYR A 159 -14.31 5.12 14.37
N ILE A 160 -15.01 5.90 15.19
CA ILE A 160 -15.54 5.44 16.48
C ILE A 160 -16.53 4.29 16.24
N LEU A 161 -17.49 4.45 15.33
CA LEU A 161 -18.51 3.44 15.02
C LEU A 161 -17.89 2.15 14.48
N GLU A 162 -16.93 2.25 13.56
CA GLU A 162 -16.19 1.09 13.00
C GLU A 162 -15.38 0.32 14.06
N ASN A 163 -14.96 0.98 15.14
CA ASN A 163 -14.14 0.40 16.20
C ASN A 163 -14.90 0.21 17.53
N THR A 164 -16.23 0.31 17.51
CA THR A 164 -17.08 0.06 18.67
C THR A 164 -17.50 -1.40 18.73
N GLN A 165 -17.30 -2.03 19.89
CA GLN A 165 -17.88 -3.33 20.23
C GLN A 165 -18.54 -3.25 21.60
N SER A 166 -19.83 -3.58 21.69
CA SER A 166 -20.60 -3.52 22.95
C SER A 166 -20.41 -2.19 23.71
N ASN A 167 -20.47 -1.07 22.96
CA ASN A 167 -20.27 0.31 23.42
C ASN A 167 -18.86 0.66 23.90
N LYS A 168 -17.89 -0.26 23.81
CA LYS A 168 -16.48 0.04 24.06
C LYS A 168 -15.78 0.35 22.74
N VAL A 169 -15.00 1.42 22.75
CA VAL A 169 -14.23 1.89 21.61
C VAL A 169 -12.75 1.78 21.97
N ILE A 170 -12.00 1.04 21.15
CA ILE A 170 -10.55 0.94 21.29
C ILE A 170 -9.95 1.56 20.04
N PHE A 171 -9.23 2.67 20.20
CA PHE A 171 -8.54 3.29 19.08
C PHE A 171 -7.33 2.41 18.72
N LYS A 172 -7.38 1.81 17.53
CA LYS A 172 -6.29 0.99 16.96
C LYS A 172 -5.06 1.83 16.58
N HIS A 173 -5.28 3.10 16.27
CA HIS A 173 -4.26 4.06 15.87
C HIS A 173 -4.08 5.13 16.95
N SER A 174 -2.87 5.66 17.07
CA SER A 174 -2.58 6.86 17.85
C SER A 174 -3.26 8.11 17.25
N ILE A 175 -3.43 9.16 18.05
CA ILE A 175 -3.99 10.43 17.55
C ILE A 175 -3.14 11.02 16.41
N LYS A 176 -1.82 10.77 16.42
CA LYS A 176 -0.93 11.22 15.34
C LYS A 176 -1.26 10.48 14.03
N GLU A 177 -1.32 9.15 14.07
CA GLU A 177 -1.65 8.32 12.90
C GLU A 177 -3.06 8.61 12.39
N LEU A 178 -4.04 8.87 13.28
CA LEU A 178 -5.39 9.28 12.86
C LEU A 178 -5.40 10.65 12.20
N ALA A 179 -4.60 11.59 12.68
CA ALA A 179 -4.50 12.91 12.07
C ALA A 179 -3.93 12.83 10.65
N GLU A 180 -2.89 12.02 10.46
CA GLU A 180 -2.32 11.70 9.14
C GLU A 180 -3.34 10.98 8.25
N LEU A 181 -4.07 10.00 8.80
CA LEU A 181 -5.11 9.25 8.08
C LEU A 181 -6.24 10.15 7.60
N PHE A 182 -6.65 11.14 8.41
CA PHE A 182 -7.76 12.04 8.09
C PHE A 182 -7.34 13.25 7.27
N GLY A 183 -6.04 13.47 7.09
CA GLY A 183 -5.47 14.62 6.40
C GLY A 183 -5.63 15.92 7.19
N VAL A 184 -5.54 15.87 8.51
CA VAL A 184 -5.76 17.03 9.41
C VAL A 184 -4.60 17.20 10.39
N SER A 185 -4.54 18.36 11.04
CA SER A 185 -3.53 18.58 12.08
C SER A 185 -3.86 17.78 13.36
N ARG A 186 -2.82 17.27 14.05
CA ARG A 186 -2.98 16.59 15.34
C ARG A 186 -3.73 17.45 16.37
N PRO A 187 -3.47 18.77 16.51
CA PRO A 187 -4.26 19.64 17.39
C PRO A 187 -5.75 19.69 17.01
N SER A 188 -6.08 19.81 15.73
CA SER A 188 -7.48 19.85 15.26
C SER A 188 -8.22 18.56 15.62
N LEU A 189 -7.58 17.40 15.43
CA LEU A 189 -8.18 16.12 15.79
C LEU A 189 -8.36 15.96 17.31
N SER A 190 -7.35 16.38 18.08
CA SER A 190 -7.43 16.34 19.55
C SER A 190 -8.58 17.18 20.08
N ARG A 191 -8.87 18.33 19.45
CA ARG A 191 -9.98 19.20 19.81
C ARG A 191 -11.33 18.50 19.61
N VAL A 192 -11.54 17.86 18.47
CA VAL A 192 -12.77 17.10 18.19
C VAL A 192 -12.96 15.95 19.19
N ILE A 193 -11.89 15.24 19.56
CA ILE A 193 -11.97 14.18 20.59
C ILE A 193 -12.38 14.77 21.95
N SER A 194 -11.85 15.94 22.32
CA SER A 194 -12.27 16.64 23.55
C SER A 194 -13.73 17.06 23.47
N GLU A 195 -14.18 17.63 22.35
CA GLU A 195 -15.59 18.00 22.13
C GLU A 195 -16.51 16.79 22.28
N PHE A 196 -16.17 15.61 21.74
CA PHE A 196 -16.97 14.40 21.98
C PHE A 196 -17.02 13.94 23.43
N VAL A 197 -15.99 14.22 24.23
CA VAL A 197 -15.98 13.91 25.65
C VAL A 197 -16.82 14.94 26.43
N GLU A 198 -16.73 16.21 26.06
CA GLU A 198 -17.54 17.30 26.63
C GLU A 198 -19.03 17.15 26.29
N ASP A 199 -19.35 16.73 25.06
CA ASP A 199 -20.71 16.43 24.57
C ASP A 199 -21.27 15.11 25.14
N GLU A 200 -20.52 14.42 26.00
CA GLU A 200 -20.86 13.11 26.60
C GLU A 200 -21.08 11.97 25.58
N ILE A 201 -20.66 12.15 24.33
CA ILE A 201 -20.67 11.11 23.29
C ILE A 201 -19.63 10.03 23.63
N LEU A 202 -18.48 10.42 24.18
CA LEU A 202 -17.43 9.51 24.65
C LEU A 202 -17.10 9.72 26.13
N LYS A 203 -16.85 8.63 26.85
CA LYS A 203 -16.25 8.66 28.19
C LYS A 203 -14.89 7.97 28.16
N ARG A 204 -13.86 8.57 28.75
CA ARG A 204 -12.52 7.96 28.80
C ARG A 204 -12.50 6.75 29.74
N ASP A 205 -11.93 5.64 29.25
CA ASP A 205 -11.77 4.35 29.96
C ASP A 205 -10.31 3.84 29.89
N GLY A 206 -9.36 4.79 29.89
CA GLY A 206 -7.93 4.53 29.82
C GLY A 206 -7.25 5.05 28.54
N LYS A 207 -5.97 4.71 28.36
CA LYS A 207 -5.20 5.12 27.18
C LYS A 207 -5.81 4.47 25.92
N ASN A 208 -6.25 5.30 24.98
CA ASN A 208 -6.89 4.88 23.72
C ASN A 208 -8.19 4.06 23.89
N LYS A 209 -8.82 4.10 25.07
CA LYS A 209 -10.04 3.36 25.37
C LYS A 209 -11.14 4.33 25.78
N PHE A 210 -12.32 4.14 25.21
CA PHE A 210 -13.49 4.97 25.48
C PHE A 210 -14.75 4.12 25.59
N ILE A 211 -15.77 4.65 26.24
CA ILE A 211 -17.13 4.13 26.25
C ILE A 211 -17.98 5.09 25.42
N LEU A 212 -18.69 4.56 24.42
CA LEU A 212 -19.58 5.28 23.54
C LEU A 212 -20.98 5.38 24.16
N ASN A 213 -21.50 6.60 24.24
CA ASN A 213 -22.91 6.84 24.52
C ASN A 213 -23.69 6.94 23.20
N LYS A 214 -24.35 5.85 22.81
CA LYS A 214 -25.10 5.78 21.54
C LYS A 214 -26.32 6.69 21.49
N GLU A 215 -26.84 7.15 22.63
CA GLU A 215 -28.02 8.03 22.68
C GLU A 215 -27.70 9.49 22.34
N LYS A 216 -26.41 9.85 22.31
CA LYS A 216 -25.91 11.21 22.06
C LYS A 216 -25.39 11.42 20.63
N ILE A 217 -25.48 10.39 19.78
CA ILE A 217 -25.03 10.38 18.38
C ILE A 217 -26.23 10.64 17.47
#